data_AF-A0A0A9CVW6-F1
#
_entry.id   AF-A0A0A9CVW6-F1
#
_cell.length_a   1.000
_cell.length_b   1.000
_cell.length_c   1.000
_cell.angle_alpha   90.00
_cell.angle_beta   90.00
_cell.angle_gamma   90.00
#
_symmetry.space_group_name_H-M   'P 1'
#
loop_
_entity.id
_entity.type
_entity.pdbx_description
1 polymer ?
#
loop_
_entity_poly.entity_id
_entity_poly.type
_entity_poly.pdbx_seq_one_letter_code
_entity_poly.pdbx_strand_id
1 'polypeptide(L)'
;MAAAVWPLSAVAGLLPASLSLTLLLATLVAILVLAAAAVFFEHIRKIGCMDSLERTAVSDAFFEDPNSLNKVPCPSIFDPPEKYISLIVPAYNEEYRLPEALTETLK
;
A
#
# COMPACT_ATOMS: atom_id res chain seq x y z
N MET A 1 -32.76 24.48 -55.61
CA MET A 1 -31.54 24.40 -54.78
C MET A 1 -31.99 24.05 -53.37
N ALA A 2 -32.11 22.76 -53.06
CA ALA A 2 -32.64 22.28 -51.78
C ALA A 2 -31.53 21.51 -51.06
N ALA A 3 -31.06 22.05 -49.94
CA ALA A 3 -30.09 21.41 -49.06
C ALA A 3 -30.82 20.31 -48.27
N ALA A 4 -30.46 19.05 -48.54
CA ALA A 4 -30.95 17.91 -47.78
C ALA A 4 -30.19 17.81 -46.46
N VAL A 5 -30.82 18.24 -45.38
CA VAL A 5 -30.40 18.00 -44.00
C VAL A 5 -30.62 16.51 -43.71
N TRP A 6 -29.53 15.75 -43.54
CA TRP A 6 -29.61 14.34 -43.13
C TRP A 6 -29.81 14.28 -41.61
N PRO A 7 -30.79 13.53 -41.09
CA PRO A 7 -30.94 13.38 -39.66
C PRO A 7 -29.95 12.33 -39.17
N LEU A 8 -29.05 12.72 -38.27
CA LEU A 8 -28.14 11.85 -37.51
C LEU A 8 -28.88 10.86 -36.56
N SER A 9 -30.21 10.77 -36.63
CA SER A 9 -31.04 9.95 -35.74
C SER A 9 -31.22 8.50 -36.19
N ALA A 10 -30.74 8.11 -37.37
CA ALA A 10 -31.01 6.80 -37.95
C ALA A 10 -30.14 5.64 -37.40
N VAL A 11 -29.10 5.92 -36.61
CA VAL A 11 -28.17 4.89 -36.11
C VAL A 11 -28.59 4.32 -34.74
N ALA A 12 -29.74 4.72 -34.19
CA ALA A 12 -30.23 4.20 -32.91
C ALA A 12 -31.06 2.90 -33.02
N GLY A 13 -31.42 2.46 -34.23
CA GLY A 13 -32.46 1.44 -34.43
C GLY A 13 -32.01 0.05 -34.90
N LEU A 14 -30.71 -0.23 -35.02
CA LEU A 14 -30.22 -1.44 -35.73
C LEU A 14 -29.91 -2.65 -34.83
N LEU A 15 -30.08 -2.55 -33.50
CA LEU A 15 -29.85 -3.68 -32.59
C LEU A 15 -31.19 -4.32 -32.18
N PRO A 16 -31.36 -5.64 -32.35
CA PRO A 16 -32.51 -6.37 -31.83
C PRO A 16 -32.68 -6.08 -30.33
N ALA A 17 -33.91 -5.82 -29.87
CA ALA A 17 -34.20 -5.52 -28.47
C ALA A 17 -33.67 -6.60 -27.50
N SER A 18 -33.61 -7.85 -27.95
CA SER A 18 -33.01 -8.98 -27.23
C SER A 18 -31.49 -8.83 -27.03
N LEU A 19 -30.75 -8.37 -28.04
CA LEU A 19 -29.31 -8.10 -27.95
C LEU A 19 -29.05 -6.96 -26.95
N SER A 20 -29.84 -5.90 -27.01
CA SER A 20 -29.72 -4.76 -26.09
C SER A 20 -29.96 -5.14 -24.63
N LEU A 21 -30.96 -6.02 -24.37
CA LEU A 21 -31.25 -6.55 -23.04
C LEU A 21 -30.12 -7.45 -22.51
N THR A 22 -29.58 -8.34 -23.36
CA THR A 22 -28.46 -9.21 -22.97
C THR A 22 -27.20 -8.42 -22.62
N LEU A 23 -26.93 -7.34 -23.36
CA LEU A 23 -25.77 -6.49 -23.13
C LEU A 23 -25.91 -5.73 -21.80
N LEU A 24 -27.11 -5.21 -21.51
CA LEU A 24 -27.41 -4.55 -20.24
C LEU A 24 -27.26 -5.52 -19.06
N LEU A 25 -27.78 -6.74 -19.18
CA LEU A 25 -27.64 -7.77 -18.14
C LEU A 25 -26.18 -8.19 -17.94
N ALA A 26 -25.42 -8.36 -19.03
CA ALA A 26 -23.99 -8.67 -18.97
C ALA A 26 -23.18 -7.56 -18.28
N THR A 27 -23.49 -6.29 -18.56
CA THR A 27 -22.84 -5.16 -17.89
C THR A 27 -23.17 -5.09 -16.40
N LEU A 28 -24.41 -5.37 -16.01
CA LEU A 28 -24.82 -5.44 -14.61
C LEU A 28 -24.03 -6.53 -13.86
N VAL A 29 -23.94 -7.72 -14.45
CA VAL A 29 -23.17 -8.83 -13.88
C VAL A 29 -21.69 -8.48 -13.77
N ALA A 30 -21.10 -7.88 -14.80
CA ALA A 30 -19.71 -7.45 -14.77
C ALA A 30 -19.43 -6.44 -13.65
N ILE A 31 -20.32 -5.45 -13.46
CA ILE A 31 -20.21 -4.46 -12.38
C ILE A 31 -20.29 -5.14 -11.02
N LEU A 32 -21.21 -6.08 -10.81
CA LEU A 32 -21.34 -6.82 -9.56
C LEU A 32 -20.08 -7.65 -9.25
N VAL A 33 -19.51 -8.31 -10.25
CA VAL A 33 -18.26 -9.07 -10.10
C VAL A 33 -17.10 -8.15 -9.74
N LEU A 34 -16.97 -7.01 -10.42
CA LEU A 34 -15.92 -6.02 -10.13
C LEU A 34 -16.07 -5.42 -8.74
N ALA A 35 -17.30 -5.11 -8.31
CA ALA A 35 -17.57 -4.60 -6.97
C ALA A 35 -17.22 -5.63 -5.89
N ALA A 36 -17.61 -6.89 -6.09
CA ALA A 36 -17.25 -7.98 -5.17
C ALA A 36 -15.72 -8.18 -5.08
N ALA A 37 -15.03 -8.12 -6.23
CA ALA A 37 -13.57 -8.20 -6.27
C ALA A 37 -12.93 -7.02 -5.52
N ALA A 38 -13.40 -5.78 -5.73
CA ALA A 38 -12.87 -4.61 -5.05
C ALA A 38 -13.05 -4.70 -3.52
N VAL A 39 -14.22 -5.13 -3.04
CA VAL A 39 -14.47 -5.35 -1.61
C VAL A 39 -13.56 -6.44 -1.05
N PHE A 40 -13.36 -7.53 -1.79
CA PHE A 40 -12.48 -8.62 -1.38
C PHE A 40 -11.01 -8.18 -1.31
N PHE A 41 -10.51 -7.45 -2.31
CA PHE A 41 -9.15 -6.90 -2.30
C PHE A 41 -8.95 -5.92 -1.15
N GLU A 42 -9.93 -5.06 -0.88
CA GLU A 42 -9.88 -4.14 0.26
C GLU A 42 -9.87 -4.90 1.59
N HIS A 43 -10.64 -5.98 1.71
CA HIS A 43 -10.64 -6.84 2.88
C HIS A 43 -9.29 -7.54 3.09
N ILE A 44 -8.68 -8.09 2.03
CA ILE A 44 -7.32 -8.66 2.10
C ILE A 44 -6.29 -7.60 2.50
N ARG A 45 -6.35 -6.41 1.88
CA ARG A 45 -5.46 -5.29 2.19
C ARG A 45 -5.59 -4.87 3.65
N LYS A 46 -6.82 -4.82 4.16
CA LYS A 46 -7.11 -4.49 5.55
C LYS A 46 -6.57 -5.54 6.52
N ILE A 47 -6.73 -6.84 6.22
CA ILE A 47 -6.15 -7.91 7.04
C ILE A 47 -4.63 -7.82 7.05
N GLY A 48 -3.97 -7.70 5.89
CA GLY A 48 -2.51 -7.60 5.83
C GLY A 48 -1.95 -6.35 6.53
N CYS A 49 -2.69 -5.23 6.51
CA CYS A 49 -2.34 -4.02 7.25
C CYS A 49 -2.53 -4.20 8.77
N MET A 50 -3.63 -4.83 9.18
CA MET A 50 -3.89 -5.12 10.60
C MET A 50 -2.85 -6.05 11.18
N ASP A 51 -2.43 -7.09 10.46
CA ASP A 51 -1.38 -8.03 10.91
C ASP A 51 -0.03 -7.32 11.11
N SER A 52 0.29 -6.31 10.30
CA SER A 52 1.48 -5.48 10.49
C SER A 52 1.37 -4.57 11.72
N LEU A 53 0.22 -3.93 11.92
CA LEU A 53 -0.01 -3.02 13.06
C LEU A 53 -0.06 -3.80 14.37
N GLU A 54 -0.73 -4.96 14.36
CA GLU A 54 -0.84 -5.85 15.51
C GLU A 54 0.51 -6.48 15.83
N ARG A 55 1.36 -6.82 14.85
CA ARG A 55 2.76 -7.23 15.11
C ARG A 55 3.60 -6.09 15.74
N THR A 56 3.38 -4.85 15.34
CA THR A 56 4.00 -3.67 15.98
C THR A 56 3.46 -3.42 17.39
N ALA A 57 2.20 -3.77 17.68
CA ALA A 57 1.59 -3.62 19.00
C ALA A 57 1.81 -4.81 19.94
N VAL A 58 2.01 -6.02 19.42
CA VAL A 58 2.18 -7.28 20.18
C VAL A 58 3.64 -7.57 20.49
N SER A 59 4.56 -7.02 19.70
CA SER A 59 5.92 -6.83 20.18
C SER A 59 5.90 -5.64 21.13
N ASP A 60 5.57 -5.88 22.41
CA ASP A 60 5.92 -5.01 23.54
C ASP A 60 7.46 -4.91 23.57
N ALA A 61 8.03 -4.23 22.58
CA ALA A 61 9.42 -3.86 22.58
C ALA A 61 9.50 -2.74 23.62
N PHE A 62 9.89 -3.15 24.82
CA PHE A 62 10.26 -2.25 25.90
C PHE A 62 11.77 -2.35 26.07
N PHE A 63 12.38 -1.22 26.36
CA PHE A 63 13.72 -1.20 26.93
C PHE A 63 13.62 -1.19 28.45
N GLU A 64 14.71 -1.50 29.12
CA GLU A 64 14.84 -1.30 30.55
C GLU A 64 15.70 -0.06 30.79
N ASP A 65 15.27 0.82 31.69
CA ASP A 65 16.13 1.91 32.14
C ASP A 65 17.33 1.30 32.90
N PRO A 66 18.58 1.51 32.46
CA PRO A 66 19.75 0.94 33.12
C PRO A 66 19.91 1.36 34.59
N ASN A 67 19.31 2.48 35.00
CA ASN A 67 19.42 2.98 36.37
C ASN A 67 18.32 2.47 37.29
N SER A 68 17.15 2.15 36.75
CA SER A 68 15.97 1.81 37.55
C SER A 68 15.42 0.41 37.28
N LEU A 69 15.87 -0.25 36.20
CA LEU A 69 15.36 -1.52 35.66
C LEU A 69 13.86 -1.52 35.37
N ASN A 70 13.26 -0.33 35.25
CA ASN A 70 11.85 -0.21 34.90
C ASN A 70 11.70 -0.34 33.39
N LYS A 71 10.57 -0.93 32.98
CA LYS A 71 10.20 -0.99 31.57
C LYS A 71 9.88 0.40 31.04
N VAL A 72 10.56 0.79 29.98
CA VAL A 72 10.33 2.03 29.23
C VAL A 72 9.95 1.68 27.79
N PRO A 73 9.03 2.45 27.17
CA PRO A 73 8.65 2.22 25.79
C PRO A 73 9.86 2.40 24.85
N CYS A 74 9.93 1.60 23.79
CA CYS A 74 10.93 1.81 22.74
C CYS A 74 10.74 3.18 22.07
N PRO A 75 11.78 4.03 21.98
CA PRO A 75 11.70 5.31 21.29
C PRO A 75 11.48 5.12 19.79
N SER A 76 10.79 6.06 19.14
CA SER A 76 10.60 6.04 17.69
C SER A 76 11.82 6.62 16.97
N ILE A 77 12.14 6.09 15.79
CA ILE A 77 13.17 6.65 14.90
C ILE A 77 12.75 7.99 14.27
N PHE A 78 11.46 8.34 14.35
CA PHE A 78 10.92 9.60 13.84
C PHE A 78 10.90 10.71 14.90
N ASP A 79 11.16 10.36 16.16
CA ASP A 79 11.25 11.34 17.24
C ASP A 79 12.58 12.11 17.14
N PRO A 80 12.66 13.34 17.69
CA PRO A 80 13.91 14.08 17.78
C PRO A 80 15.00 13.26 18.51
N PRO A 81 16.29 13.41 18.13
CA PRO A 81 17.37 12.67 18.77
C PRO A 81 17.62 13.15 20.20
N GLU A 82 17.38 12.27 21.19
CA GLU A 82 17.55 12.57 22.62
C GLU A 82 18.85 12.03 23.22
N LYS A 83 19.49 11.06 22.57
CA LYS A 83 20.64 10.32 23.11
C LYS A 83 21.80 10.29 22.12
N TYR A 84 23.01 10.43 22.64
CA TYR A 84 24.23 10.20 21.88
C TYR A 84 24.57 8.71 21.89
N ILE A 85 25.00 8.19 20.74
CA ILE A 85 25.51 6.83 20.59
C ILE A 85 26.96 6.86 20.13
N SER A 86 27.78 5.99 20.73
CA SER A 86 29.14 5.70 20.27
C SER A 86 29.14 4.34 19.59
N LEU A 87 29.61 4.28 18.34
CA LEU A 87 29.68 3.04 17.57
C LEU A 87 31.14 2.68 17.33
N ILE A 88 31.53 1.46 17.71
CA ILE A 88 32.87 0.91 17.45
C ILE A 88 32.70 -0.23 16.45
N VAL A 89 33.30 -0.08 15.27
CA VAL A 89 33.21 -1.08 14.20
C VAL A 89 34.53 -1.86 14.14
N PRO A 90 34.55 -3.15 14.53
CA PRO A 90 35.73 -3.99 14.31
C PRO A 90 35.88 -4.28 12.81
N ALA A 91 37.07 -4.06 12.26
CA ALA A 91 37.31 -4.11 10.82
C ALA A 91 38.63 -4.81 10.47
N TYR A 92 38.68 -6.14 10.61
CA TYR A 92 39.84 -6.92 10.17
C TYR A 92 39.66 -7.33 8.70
N ASN A 93 40.59 -6.94 7.83
CA ASN A 93 40.56 -7.24 6.39
C ASN A 93 39.28 -6.74 5.67
N GLU A 94 38.70 -5.64 6.14
CA GLU A 94 37.47 -5.04 5.60
C GLU A 94 37.74 -3.80 4.72
N GLU A 95 38.95 -3.69 4.16
CA GLU A 95 39.44 -2.52 3.39
C GLU A 95 38.49 -2.10 2.26
N TYR A 96 37.85 -3.08 1.62
CA TYR A 96 36.92 -2.84 0.50
C TYR A 96 35.47 -2.61 0.95
N ARG A 97 35.05 -3.19 2.09
CA ARG A 97 33.64 -3.21 2.53
C ARG A 97 33.32 -2.12 3.55
N LEU A 98 34.28 -1.78 4.41
CA LEU A 98 34.10 -0.76 5.45
C LEU A 98 33.77 0.63 4.86
N PRO A 99 34.45 1.12 3.80
CA PRO A 99 34.14 2.44 3.25
C PRO A 99 32.71 2.55 2.72
N GLU A 100 32.20 1.50 2.08
CA GLU A 100 30.82 1.44 1.56
C GLU A 100 29.80 1.44 2.70
N ALA A 101 30.01 0.60 3.73
CA ALA A 101 29.14 0.54 4.90
C ALA A 101 29.06 1.88 5.66
N LEU A 102 30.19 2.59 5.82
CA LEU A 102 30.22 3.91 6.44
C LEU A 102 29.51 4.96 5.59
N THR A 103 29.63 4.87 4.27
CA THR A 103 28.93 5.77 3.34
C THR A 103 27.43 5.59 3.41
N GLU A 104 26.93 4.37 3.54
CA GLU A 104 25.50 4.09 3.73
C GLU A 104 25.00 4.61 5.09
N THR A 105 25.79 4.43 6.14
CA THR A 105 25.40 4.79 7.52
C THR A 105 25.29 6.30 7.74
N LEU A 106 26.11 7.10 7.05
CA LEU A 106 26.20 8.56 7.25
C LEU A 106 25.40 9.39 6.24
N LYS A 107 24.76 8.74 5.26
CA LYS A 107 23.91 9.40 4.26
C LYS A 107 22.53 9.69 4.83
#